data_AF-A0A0M0BUI1-F1
#
_entry.id   AF-A0A0M0BUI1-F1
#
_cell.length_a   1.000
_cell.length_b   1.000
_cell.length_c   1.000
_cell.angle_alpha   90.00
_cell.angle_beta   90.00
_cell.angle_gamma   90.00
#
_symmetry.space_group_name_H-M   'P 1'
#
loop_
_entity.id
_entity.type
_entity.pdbx_description
1 polymer ?
#
loop_
_entity_poly.entity_id
_entity_poly.type
_entity_poly.pdbx_seq_one_letter_code
_entity_poly.pdbx_strand_id
1 'polypeptide(L)'
;MFLFLKSFPAEYNLYFRFLERLETADRFWTSFWFTSEIIGEMGLILRFAGSCFALYFIWLIVKKGKTVFSHLRKTVLCEGSYYLFNLPFIISLFARPDTTIVNIEAGLSYLLQIVFVSPAFLILYTKMKKPNLDLGQVYKWGAIGVVGFTFALWIKHALMNLYALPISLSDPLLLAGLLNSIFTMLIAGLILLITLSPKIRQKQLNYNSKPLGFGFLFIGLYFVIYTIISLYNASYSSFLVLTEFWAIAFIIPGIGYILERP
;
A
#
# COMPACT_ATOMS: atom_id res chain seq x y z
N MET A 1 -3.79 -16.57 13.41
CA MET A 1 -3.38 -16.44 14.83
C MET A 1 -2.94 -15.02 15.18
N PHE A 2 -2.04 -14.38 14.40
CA PHE A 2 -1.66 -12.96 14.63
C PHE A 2 -2.84 -11.98 14.48
N LEU A 3 -3.68 -12.14 13.45
CA LEU A 3 -4.93 -11.37 13.29
C LEU A 3 -5.87 -11.57 14.51
N PHE A 4 -6.21 -12.81 14.87
CA PHE A 4 -7.07 -13.05 16.06
C PHE A 4 -6.50 -12.52 17.39
N LEU A 5 -5.18 -12.58 17.60
CA LEU A 5 -4.52 -12.12 18.83
C LEU A 5 -4.33 -10.59 18.91
N LYS A 6 -4.44 -9.86 17.80
CA LYS A 6 -4.26 -8.40 17.77
C LYS A 6 -5.52 -7.65 17.33
N SER A 7 -6.30 -8.18 16.41
CA SER A 7 -7.53 -7.57 15.88
C SER A 7 -8.65 -7.51 16.92
N PHE A 8 -8.94 -8.60 17.63
CA PHE A 8 -9.95 -8.58 18.70
C PHE A 8 -9.56 -7.61 19.85
N PRO A 9 -8.31 -7.65 20.35
CA PRO A 9 -7.85 -6.64 21.29
C PRO A 9 -7.81 -5.22 20.70
N ALA A 10 -7.57 -5.04 19.40
CA ALA A 10 -7.57 -3.73 18.75
C ALA A 10 -8.98 -3.14 18.65
N GLU A 11 -9.99 -3.91 18.23
CA GLU A 11 -11.40 -3.50 18.20
C GLU A 11 -11.92 -3.21 19.61
N TYR A 12 -11.56 -4.05 20.58
CA TYR A 12 -11.86 -3.81 21.98
C TYR A 12 -11.21 -2.52 22.48
N ASN A 13 -9.91 -2.31 22.24
CA ASN A 13 -9.21 -1.07 22.59
C ASN A 13 -9.78 0.16 21.88
N LEU A 14 -10.23 0.02 20.63
CA LEU A 14 -10.92 1.08 19.88
C LEU A 14 -12.20 1.48 20.61
N TYR A 15 -12.98 0.51 21.07
CA TYR A 15 -14.19 0.74 21.84
C TYR A 15 -13.92 1.40 23.21
N PHE A 16 -12.89 0.97 23.95
CA PHE A 16 -12.50 1.66 25.20
C PHE A 16 -12.09 3.10 24.97
N ARG A 17 -11.26 3.34 23.94
CA ARG A 17 -10.87 4.72 23.55
C ARG A 17 -12.08 5.55 23.13
N PHE A 18 -13.07 4.94 22.48
CA PHE A 18 -14.32 5.62 22.15
C PHE A 18 -15.07 6.05 23.42
N LEU A 19 -15.23 5.16 24.40
CA LEU A 19 -15.87 5.50 25.68
C LEU A 19 -15.13 6.62 26.42
N GLU A 20 -13.81 6.52 26.53
CA GLU A 20 -12.96 7.53 27.18
C GLU A 20 -13.06 8.90 26.47
N ARG A 21 -13.09 8.91 25.13
CA ARG A 21 -13.21 10.14 24.35
C ARG A 21 -14.60 10.76 24.42
N LEU A 22 -15.66 9.98 24.62
CA LEU A 22 -17.00 10.51 24.83
C LEU A 22 -17.12 11.34 26.11
N GLU A 23 -16.27 11.05 27.11
CA GLU A 23 -16.22 11.78 28.37
C GLU A 23 -15.39 13.06 28.30
N THR A 24 -14.42 13.12 27.37
CA THR A 24 -13.38 14.15 27.33
C THR A 24 -13.37 15.03 26.08
N ALA A 25 -14.07 14.65 25.02
CA ALA A 25 -14.06 15.33 23.72
C ALA A 25 -15.46 15.55 23.15
N ASP A 26 -15.53 16.29 22.04
CA ASP A 26 -16.80 16.51 21.33
C ASP A 26 -17.42 15.19 20.86
N ARG A 27 -18.71 15.00 21.19
CA ARG A 27 -19.43 13.74 20.95
C ARG A 27 -19.62 13.45 19.47
N PHE A 28 -19.85 14.48 18.65
CA PHE A 28 -20.03 14.32 17.21
C PHE A 28 -18.72 13.84 16.58
N TRP A 29 -17.62 14.54 16.82
CA TRP A 29 -16.31 14.18 16.25
C TRP A 29 -15.77 12.85 16.77
N THR A 30 -16.04 12.51 18.02
CA THR A 30 -15.70 11.21 18.59
C THR A 30 -16.46 10.08 17.90
N SER A 31 -17.77 10.25 17.70
CA SER A 31 -18.61 9.25 17.01
C SER A 31 -18.27 9.14 15.52
N PHE A 32 -17.95 10.27 14.87
CA PHE A 32 -17.52 10.29 13.48
C PHE A 32 -16.18 9.57 13.29
N TRP A 33 -15.18 9.87 14.14
CA TRP A 33 -13.90 9.15 14.15
C TRP A 33 -14.11 7.64 14.33
N PHE A 34 -14.87 7.22 15.35
CA PHE A 34 -15.11 5.81 15.62
C PHE A 34 -15.80 5.10 14.44
N THR A 35 -16.83 5.73 13.86
CA THR A 35 -17.50 5.21 12.65
C THR A 35 -16.54 5.10 11.48
N SER A 36 -15.64 6.08 11.31
CA SER A 36 -14.66 6.08 10.23
C SER A 36 -13.64 4.94 10.34
N GLU A 37 -13.22 4.59 11.56
CA GLU A 37 -12.34 3.45 11.84
C GLU A 37 -13.05 2.12 11.49
N ILE A 38 -14.32 1.97 11.88
CA ILE A 38 -15.13 0.79 11.53
C ILE A 38 -15.28 0.64 10.00
N ILE A 39 -15.51 1.75 9.29
CA ILE A 39 -15.56 1.72 7.81
C ILE A 39 -14.20 1.30 7.25
N GLY A 40 -13.09 1.77 7.82
CA GLY A 40 -11.74 1.32 7.46
C GLY A 40 -11.56 -0.20 7.60
N GLU A 41 -12.04 -0.79 8.70
CA GLU A 41 -12.04 -2.24 8.94
C GLU A 41 -12.86 -3.02 7.89
N MET A 42 -14.01 -2.48 7.45
CA MET A 42 -14.76 -3.07 6.32
C MET A 42 -13.92 -3.09 5.03
N GLY A 43 -13.09 -2.06 4.83
CA GLY A 43 -12.09 -2.03 3.77
C GLY A 43 -11.09 -3.18 3.88
N LEU A 44 -10.60 -3.52 5.08
CA LEU A 44 -9.67 -4.64 5.27
C LEU A 44 -10.31 -5.99 4.93
N ILE A 45 -11.59 -6.19 5.22
CA ILE A 45 -12.34 -7.38 4.78
C ILE A 45 -12.35 -7.47 3.25
N LEU A 46 -12.58 -6.35 2.57
CA LEU A 46 -12.56 -6.30 1.11
C LEU A 46 -11.16 -6.62 0.56
N ARG A 47 -10.11 -6.09 1.19
CA ARG A 47 -8.71 -6.38 0.84
C ARG A 47 -8.35 -7.85 1.03
N PHE A 48 -8.84 -8.47 2.10
CA PHE A 48 -8.69 -9.90 2.34
C PHE A 48 -9.35 -10.73 1.23
N ALA A 49 -10.60 -10.41 0.86
CA ALA A 49 -11.28 -11.06 -0.25
C ALA A 49 -10.50 -10.90 -1.58
N GLY A 50 -9.98 -9.70 -1.85
CA GLY A 50 -9.10 -9.43 -2.99
C GLY A 50 -7.84 -10.30 -3.01
N SER A 51 -7.23 -10.49 -1.84
CA SER A 51 -6.05 -11.36 -1.65
C SER A 51 -6.38 -12.82 -1.92
N CYS A 52 -7.54 -13.32 -1.49
CA CYS A 52 -8.00 -14.67 -1.82
C CYS A 52 -8.16 -14.88 -3.33
N PHE A 53 -8.74 -13.89 -4.05
CA PHE A 53 -8.83 -13.94 -5.51
C PHE A 53 -7.44 -13.92 -6.18
N ALA A 54 -6.49 -13.18 -5.62
CA ALA A 54 -5.12 -13.09 -6.13
C ALA A 54 -4.40 -14.43 -5.99
N LEU A 55 -4.49 -15.06 -4.82
CA LEU A 55 -3.92 -16.37 -4.55
C LEU A 55 -4.52 -17.43 -5.46
N TYR A 56 -5.83 -17.41 -5.68
CA TYR A 56 -6.47 -18.34 -6.61
C TYR A 56 -6.04 -18.12 -8.06
N PHE A 57 -5.88 -16.86 -8.49
CA PHE A 57 -5.34 -16.52 -9.81
C PHE A 57 -3.92 -17.05 -9.99
N ILE A 58 -3.03 -16.83 -9.01
CA ILE A 58 -1.65 -17.34 -9.02
C ILE A 58 -1.65 -18.88 -9.08
N TRP A 59 -2.49 -19.54 -8.27
CA TRP A 59 -2.61 -20.99 -8.29
C TRP A 59 -3.04 -21.53 -9.66
N LEU A 60 -3.99 -20.88 -10.34
CA LEU A 60 -4.40 -21.26 -11.70
C LEU A 60 -3.26 -21.13 -12.72
N ILE A 61 -2.42 -20.10 -12.60
CA ILE A 61 -1.24 -19.94 -13.45
C ILE A 61 -0.24 -21.05 -13.16
N VAL A 62 0.16 -21.24 -11.90
CA VAL A 62 1.24 -22.15 -11.52
C VAL A 62 0.86 -23.63 -11.71
N LYS A 63 -0.36 -24.02 -11.33
CA LYS A 63 -0.79 -25.43 -11.37
C LYS A 63 -1.50 -25.82 -12.64
N LYS A 64 -2.17 -24.90 -13.33
CA LYS A 64 -2.95 -25.21 -14.54
C LYS A 64 -2.43 -24.54 -15.80
N GLY A 65 -1.45 -23.63 -15.71
CA GLY A 65 -0.98 -22.86 -16.87
C GLY A 65 -2.05 -21.95 -17.47
N LYS A 66 -3.11 -21.62 -16.72
CA LYS A 66 -4.27 -20.89 -17.24
C LYS A 66 -4.31 -19.47 -16.68
N THR A 67 -4.27 -18.49 -17.58
CA THR A 67 -4.48 -17.08 -17.24
C THR A 67 -5.98 -16.76 -17.25
N VAL A 68 -6.60 -16.74 -16.07
CA VAL A 68 -8.04 -16.44 -15.93
C VAL A 68 -8.22 -15.02 -15.38
N PHE A 69 -8.34 -14.06 -16.29
CA PHE A 69 -8.46 -12.63 -15.94
C PHE A 69 -9.66 -12.28 -15.06
N SER A 70 -10.69 -13.13 -14.97
CA SER A 70 -11.84 -12.88 -14.08
C SER A 70 -11.45 -12.75 -12.61
N HIS A 71 -10.45 -13.51 -12.15
CA HIS A 71 -9.99 -13.49 -10.77
C HIS A 71 -9.07 -12.29 -10.51
N LEU A 72 -8.11 -12.05 -11.41
CA LEU A 72 -7.28 -10.84 -11.37
C LEU A 72 -8.12 -9.56 -11.38
N ARG A 73 -9.18 -9.53 -12.21
CA ARG A 73 -10.14 -8.42 -12.27
C ARG A 73 -10.81 -8.18 -10.91
N LYS A 74 -11.23 -9.24 -10.20
CA LYS A 74 -11.84 -9.11 -8.87
C LYS A 74 -10.83 -8.63 -7.84
N THR A 75 -9.60 -9.14 -7.86
CA THR A 75 -8.50 -8.66 -7.00
C THR A 75 -8.29 -7.17 -7.16
N VAL A 76 -8.14 -6.70 -8.41
CA VAL A 76 -7.90 -5.29 -8.71
C VAL A 76 -9.08 -4.42 -8.29
N LEU A 77 -10.32 -4.88 -8.46
CA LEU A 77 -11.51 -4.19 -7.95
C LEU A 77 -11.46 -4.05 -6.43
N CYS A 78 -11.23 -5.15 -5.72
CA CYS A 78 -11.18 -5.15 -4.25
C CYS A 78 -10.07 -4.23 -3.72
N GLU A 79 -8.86 -4.30 -4.28
CA GLU A 79 -7.75 -3.44 -3.87
C GLU A 79 -8.02 -1.96 -4.21
N GLY A 80 -8.55 -1.67 -5.40
CA GLY A 80 -8.88 -0.30 -5.80
C GLY A 80 -10.03 0.30 -4.98
N SER A 81 -11.00 -0.51 -4.57
CA SER A 81 -12.11 -0.06 -3.72
C SER A 81 -11.72 0.06 -2.25
N TYR A 82 -10.80 -0.77 -1.75
CA TYR A 82 -10.33 -0.74 -0.36
C TYR A 82 -9.91 0.67 0.07
N TYR A 83 -9.11 1.35 -0.74
CA TYR A 83 -8.61 2.69 -0.39
C TYR A 83 -9.73 3.72 -0.21
N LEU A 84 -10.87 3.57 -0.89
CA LEU A 84 -12.02 4.47 -0.76
C LEU A 84 -12.69 4.37 0.61
N PHE A 85 -12.54 3.26 1.33
CA PHE A 85 -13.05 3.12 2.69
C PHE A 85 -12.32 4.02 3.69
N ASN A 86 -11.14 4.55 3.32
CA ASN A 86 -10.42 5.53 4.14
C ASN A 86 -10.99 6.95 4.01
N LEU A 87 -11.92 7.22 3.09
CA LEU A 87 -12.46 8.58 2.87
C LEU A 87 -13.07 9.21 4.13
N PRO A 88 -13.93 8.53 4.91
CA PRO A 88 -14.46 9.11 6.14
C PRO A 88 -13.34 9.45 7.14
N PHE A 89 -12.32 8.60 7.24
CA PHE A 89 -11.19 8.84 8.14
C PHE A 89 -10.36 10.06 7.69
N ILE A 90 -10.12 10.19 6.38
CA ILE A 90 -9.47 11.37 5.79
C ILE A 90 -10.26 12.65 6.12
N ILE A 91 -11.59 12.62 5.94
CA ILE A 91 -12.45 13.75 6.30
C ILE A 91 -12.29 14.07 7.80
N SER A 92 -12.27 13.05 8.66
CA SER A 92 -12.08 13.23 10.11
C SER A 92 -10.74 13.88 10.43
N LEU A 93 -9.68 13.61 9.68
CA LEU A 93 -8.34 14.17 9.92
C LEU A 93 -8.24 15.64 9.50
N PHE A 94 -8.99 16.07 8.49
CA PHE A 94 -8.97 17.46 8.02
C PHE A 94 -9.99 18.38 8.71
N ALA A 95 -11.16 17.84 9.06
CA ALA A 95 -12.29 18.66 9.46
C ALA A 95 -12.50 18.74 10.97
N ARG A 96 -11.82 17.91 11.77
CA ARG A 96 -12.02 17.90 13.23
C ARG A 96 -11.54 19.20 13.90
N PRO A 97 -12.15 19.60 15.04
CA PRO A 97 -11.63 20.66 15.89
C PRO A 97 -10.22 20.29 16.34
N ASP A 98 -9.36 21.29 16.51
CA ASP A 98 -7.98 21.11 16.96
C ASP A 98 -7.12 20.21 16.03
N THR A 99 -7.38 20.28 14.72
CA THR A 99 -6.56 19.61 13.72
C THR A 99 -5.11 20.10 13.78
N THR A 100 -4.22 19.23 14.24
CA THR A 100 -2.76 19.45 14.23
C THR A 100 -2.14 19.16 12.86
N ILE A 101 -0.93 19.69 12.63
CA ILE A 101 -0.12 19.45 11.42
C ILE A 101 0.06 17.94 11.16
N VAL A 102 0.30 17.15 12.22
CA VAL A 102 0.41 15.69 12.18
C VAL A 102 -0.81 15.04 11.52
N ASN A 103 -2.02 15.54 11.79
CA ASN A 103 -3.24 14.97 11.18
C ASN A 103 -3.38 15.38 9.72
N ILE A 104 -2.96 16.60 9.37
CA ILE A 104 -2.93 17.06 7.97
C ILE A 104 -1.97 16.20 7.17
N GLU A 105 -0.77 15.92 7.69
CA GLU A 105 0.22 15.06 7.06
C GLU A 105 -0.28 13.62 6.90
N ALA A 106 -0.90 13.06 7.94
CA ALA A 106 -1.54 11.75 7.87
C ALA A 106 -2.71 11.73 6.85
N GLY A 107 -3.56 12.76 6.85
CA GLY A 107 -4.69 12.89 5.92
C GLY A 107 -4.24 12.97 4.47
N LEU A 108 -3.20 13.76 4.19
CA LEU A 108 -2.55 13.85 2.88
C LEU A 108 -1.95 12.50 2.48
N SER A 109 -1.31 11.79 3.41
CA SER A 109 -0.76 10.46 3.16
C SER A 109 -1.81 9.46 2.66
N TYR A 110 -2.98 9.40 3.33
CA TYR A 110 -4.08 8.53 2.90
C TYR A 110 -4.76 9.00 1.62
N LEU A 111 -4.94 10.32 1.45
CA LEU A 111 -5.53 10.90 0.25
C LEU A 111 -4.69 10.61 -0.99
N LEU A 112 -3.37 10.78 -0.91
CA LEU A 112 -2.47 10.51 -2.01
C LEU A 112 -2.47 9.02 -2.36
N GLN A 113 -2.54 8.12 -1.38
CA GLN A 113 -2.72 6.69 -1.67
C GLN A 113 -4.01 6.41 -2.47
N ILE A 114 -5.13 7.06 -2.13
CA ILE A 114 -6.37 6.95 -2.91
C ILE A 114 -6.12 7.40 -4.36
N VAL A 115 -5.53 8.58 -4.55
CA VAL A 115 -5.31 9.19 -5.86
C VAL A 115 -4.39 8.35 -6.75
N PHE A 116 -3.31 7.80 -6.18
CA PHE A 116 -2.34 7.02 -6.95
C PHE A 116 -2.78 5.59 -7.25
N VAL A 117 -3.58 4.97 -6.36
CA VAL A 117 -3.96 3.55 -6.48
C VAL A 117 -5.34 3.37 -7.08
N SER A 118 -6.36 4.01 -6.50
CA SER A 118 -7.77 3.70 -6.79
C SER A 118 -8.14 3.95 -8.26
N PRO A 119 -7.82 5.11 -8.87
CA PRO A 119 -8.13 5.35 -10.28
C PRO A 119 -7.46 4.33 -11.21
N ALA A 120 -6.19 4.03 -11.01
CA ALA A 120 -5.45 3.10 -11.85
C ALA A 120 -6.06 1.69 -11.79
N PHE A 121 -6.38 1.21 -10.59
CA PHE A 121 -6.96 -0.11 -10.37
C PHE A 121 -8.41 -0.20 -10.87
N LEU A 122 -9.24 0.81 -10.59
CA LEU A 122 -10.63 0.84 -11.08
C LEU A 122 -10.67 0.92 -12.61
N ILE A 123 -9.80 1.70 -13.24
CA ILE A 123 -9.71 1.72 -14.70
C ILE A 123 -9.22 0.36 -15.22
N LEU A 124 -8.20 -0.25 -14.61
CA LEU A 124 -7.74 -1.60 -14.99
C LEU A 124 -8.86 -2.63 -14.91
N TYR A 125 -9.69 -2.59 -13.86
CA TYR A 125 -10.90 -3.40 -13.73
C TYR A 125 -11.85 -3.22 -14.92
N THR A 126 -12.14 -1.97 -15.32
CA THR A 126 -13.02 -1.71 -16.47
C THR A 126 -12.44 -2.23 -17.78
N LYS A 127 -11.11 -2.15 -17.97
CA LYS A 127 -10.43 -2.68 -19.16
C LYS A 127 -10.50 -4.21 -19.22
N MET A 128 -10.35 -4.90 -18.09
CA MET A 128 -10.48 -6.36 -18.00
C MET A 128 -11.94 -6.86 -18.10
N LYS A 129 -12.94 -5.99 -17.99
CA LYS A 129 -14.36 -6.37 -18.09
C LYS A 129 -14.86 -6.49 -19.54
N LYS A 130 -14.17 -5.87 -20.50
CA LYS A 130 -14.62 -5.81 -21.90
C LYS A 130 -14.70 -7.22 -22.54
N PRO A 131 -15.71 -7.49 -23.40
CA PRO A 131 -15.84 -8.77 -24.10
C PRO A 131 -14.62 -9.07 -25.00
N ASN A 132 -14.15 -8.05 -25.72
CA ASN A 132 -12.92 -8.10 -26.51
C ASN A 132 -11.78 -7.50 -25.69
N LEU A 133 -11.03 -8.36 -25.01
CA LEU A 133 -9.99 -7.96 -24.08
C LEU A 133 -8.77 -7.41 -24.83
N ASP A 134 -8.57 -6.10 -24.72
CA ASP A 134 -7.37 -5.42 -25.24
C ASP A 134 -6.22 -5.60 -24.24
N LEU A 135 -5.37 -6.59 -24.50
CA LEU A 135 -4.19 -6.89 -23.68
C LEU A 135 -3.24 -5.68 -23.55
N GLY A 136 -3.10 -4.87 -24.60
CA GLY A 136 -2.25 -3.67 -24.56
C GLY A 136 -2.74 -2.65 -23.54
N GLN A 137 -4.05 -2.43 -23.46
CA GLN A 137 -4.65 -1.56 -22.43
C GLN A 137 -4.57 -2.18 -21.04
N VAL A 138 -4.76 -3.50 -20.91
CA VAL A 138 -4.61 -4.19 -19.61
C VAL A 138 -3.18 -4.04 -19.08
N TYR A 139 -2.16 -4.29 -19.90
CA TYR A 139 -0.77 -4.12 -19.49
C TYR A 139 -0.40 -2.66 -19.20
N LYS A 140 -0.92 -1.70 -19.99
CA LYS A 140 -0.73 -0.27 -19.72
C LYS A 140 -1.25 0.13 -18.34
N TRP A 141 -2.49 -0.21 -18.03
CA TRP A 141 -3.10 0.17 -16.75
C TRP A 141 -2.55 -0.67 -15.59
N GLY A 142 -2.12 -1.90 -15.82
CA GLY A 142 -1.35 -2.69 -14.86
C GLY A 142 -0.01 -2.02 -14.52
N ALA A 143 0.72 -1.54 -15.53
CA ALA A 143 1.96 -0.80 -15.33
C ALA A 143 1.75 0.51 -14.56
N ILE A 144 0.73 1.30 -14.92
CA ILE A 144 0.34 2.51 -14.18
C ILE A 144 0.00 2.15 -12.73
N GLY A 145 -0.76 1.07 -12.50
CA GLY A 145 -1.12 0.59 -11.17
C GLY A 145 0.09 0.22 -10.32
N VAL A 146 1.04 -0.56 -10.86
CA VAL A 146 2.28 -0.95 -10.14
C VAL A 146 3.11 0.28 -9.77
N VAL A 147 3.30 1.20 -10.72
CA VAL A 147 4.07 2.43 -10.47
C VAL A 147 3.36 3.32 -9.45
N GLY A 148 2.06 3.58 -9.65
CA GLY A 148 1.24 4.38 -8.73
C GLY A 148 1.22 3.80 -7.33
N PHE A 149 1.06 2.48 -7.20
CA PHE A 149 1.12 1.78 -5.92
C PHE A 149 2.49 1.93 -5.22
N THR A 150 3.58 1.83 -5.96
CA THR A 150 4.94 2.02 -5.41
C THR A 150 5.13 3.44 -4.89
N PHE A 151 4.69 4.45 -5.65
CA PHE A 151 4.74 5.85 -5.20
C PHE A 151 3.79 6.11 -4.02
N ALA A 152 2.63 5.46 -3.97
CA ALA A 152 1.71 5.53 -2.85
C ALA A 152 2.36 5.00 -1.55
N LEU A 153 3.06 3.86 -1.63
CA LEU A 153 3.85 3.34 -0.52
C LEU A 153 4.97 4.31 -0.14
N TRP A 154 5.72 4.82 -1.12
CA TRP A 154 6.77 5.81 -0.86
C TRP A 154 6.24 7.03 -0.11
N ILE A 155 5.15 7.65 -0.58
CA ILE A 155 4.53 8.80 0.08
C ILE A 155 4.12 8.44 1.52
N LYS A 156 3.49 7.27 1.71
CA LYS A 156 3.08 6.82 3.04
C LYS A 156 4.25 6.79 4.01
N HIS A 157 5.31 6.10 3.62
CA HIS A 157 6.47 5.84 4.46
C HIS A 157 7.39 7.05 4.60
N ALA A 158 7.52 7.88 3.56
CA ALA A 158 8.23 9.15 3.63
C ALA A 158 7.56 10.09 4.62
N LEU A 159 6.23 10.29 4.50
CA LEU A 159 5.47 11.15 5.42
C LEU A 159 5.42 10.59 6.84
N MET A 160 5.46 9.26 7.03
CA MET A 160 5.54 8.65 8.36
C MET A 160 6.78 9.11 9.15
N ASN A 161 7.87 9.50 8.48
CA ASN A 161 9.00 10.11 9.19
C ASN A 161 8.66 11.48 9.77
N LEU A 162 7.77 12.23 9.15
CA LEU A 162 7.40 13.58 9.59
C LEU A 162 6.42 13.53 10.78
N TYR A 163 5.40 12.67 10.69
CA TYR A 163 4.31 12.66 11.66
C TYR A 163 4.40 11.59 12.75
N ALA A 164 5.25 10.56 12.59
CA ALA A 164 5.26 9.40 13.48
C ALA A 164 6.65 8.97 13.99
N LEU A 165 7.70 9.05 13.18
CA LEU A 165 9.02 8.53 13.57
C LEU A 165 9.94 9.64 14.13
N PRO A 166 10.81 9.31 15.11
CA PRO A 166 11.81 10.25 15.57
C PRO A 166 12.86 10.52 14.48
N ILE A 167 13.12 11.79 14.21
CA ILE A 167 14.17 12.23 13.28
C ILE A 167 15.36 12.72 14.10
N SER A 168 16.51 12.06 13.91
CA SER A 168 17.80 12.52 14.43
C SER A 168 18.89 12.24 13.41
N LEU A 169 19.65 13.27 13.05
CA LEU A 169 20.79 13.16 12.12
C LEU A 169 22.08 12.72 12.83
N SER A 170 22.11 12.79 14.17
CA SER A 170 23.26 12.40 14.98
C SER A 170 23.24 10.91 15.38
N ASP A 171 22.06 10.28 15.37
CA ASP A 171 21.91 8.85 15.63
C ASP A 171 22.00 8.07 14.30
N PRO A 172 23.04 7.24 14.10
CA PRO A 172 23.22 6.48 12.86
C PRO A 172 22.04 5.56 12.52
N LEU A 173 21.35 4.99 13.53
CA LEU A 173 20.22 4.10 13.32
C LEU A 173 18.99 4.88 12.80
N LEU A 174 18.72 6.04 13.40
CA LEU A 174 17.62 6.91 12.98
C LEU A 174 17.89 7.55 11.62
N LEU A 175 19.14 7.94 11.35
CA LEU A 175 19.56 8.42 10.04
C LEU A 175 19.39 7.32 8.98
N ALA A 176 19.80 6.08 9.27
CA ALA A 176 19.61 4.96 8.35
C ALA A 176 18.12 4.70 8.06
N GLY A 177 17.26 4.77 9.09
CA GLY A 177 15.81 4.61 8.93
C GLY A 177 15.16 5.72 8.09
N LEU A 178 15.60 6.96 8.30
CA LEU A 178 15.19 8.12 7.51
C LEU A 178 15.59 7.96 6.03
N LEU A 179 16.87 7.65 5.79
CA LEU A 179 17.40 7.44 4.44
C LEU A 179 16.68 6.29 3.73
N ASN A 180 16.42 5.18 4.43
CA ASN A 180 15.69 4.05 3.88
C ASN A 180 14.28 4.46 3.43
N SER A 181 13.56 5.19 4.27
CA SER A 181 12.18 5.63 3.99
C SER A 181 12.08 6.69 2.90
N ILE A 182 13.09 7.53 2.74
CA ILE A 182 13.13 8.54 1.68
C ILE A 182 13.61 7.94 0.35
N PHE A 183 14.73 7.21 0.36
CA PHE A 183 15.44 6.89 -0.88
C PHE A 183 15.14 5.49 -1.43
N THR A 184 15.09 4.44 -0.59
CA THR A 184 15.00 3.05 -1.09
C THR A 184 13.75 2.85 -1.97
N MET A 185 12.60 3.31 -1.49
CA MET A 185 11.32 3.16 -2.21
C MET A 185 11.14 4.19 -3.32
N LEU A 186 11.77 5.37 -3.22
CA LEU A 186 11.81 6.35 -4.31
C LEU A 186 12.62 5.80 -5.50
N ILE A 187 13.81 5.26 -5.24
CA ILE A 187 14.66 4.62 -6.24
C ILE A 187 13.90 3.46 -6.91
N ALA A 188 13.19 2.64 -6.13
CA ALA A 188 12.34 1.59 -6.66
C ALA A 188 11.26 2.14 -7.61
N GLY A 189 10.53 3.18 -7.19
CA GLY A 189 9.49 3.83 -7.99
C GLY A 189 10.04 4.42 -9.30
N LEU A 190 11.22 5.05 -9.26
CA LEU A 190 11.89 5.59 -10.44
C LEU A 190 12.33 4.49 -11.41
N ILE A 191 12.93 3.40 -10.91
CA ILE A 191 13.31 2.24 -11.73
C ILE A 191 12.08 1.65 -12.41
N LEU A 192 10.99 1.43 -11.67
CA LEU A 192 9.75 0.89 -12.21
C LEU A 192 9.11 1.84 -13.22
N LEU A 193 9.10 3.14 -12.96
CA LEU A 193 8.57 4.14 -13.89
C LEU A 193 9.34 4.15 -15.20
N ILE A 194 10.68 4.20 -15.16
CA ILE A 194 11.53 4.19 -16.35
C ILE A 194 11.32 2.90 -17.13
N THR A 195 11.35 1.76 -16.45
CA THR A 195 11.26 0.44 -17.08
C THR A 195 9.88 0.18 -17.67
N LEU A 196 8.80 0.61 -17.01
CA LEU A 196 7.42 0.42 -17.48
C LEU A 196 6.94 1.53 -18.41
N SER A 197 7.67 2.64 -18.53
CA SER A 197 7.33 3.77 -19.43
C SER A 197 7.00 3.35 -20.87
N PRO A 198 7.74 2.42 -21.52
CA PRO A 198 7.36 1.93 -22.84
C PRO A 198 5.97 1.29 -22.88
N LYS A 199 5.60 0.48 -21.87
CA LYS A 199 4.27 -0.13 -21.77
C LYS A 199 3.18 0.91 -21.49
N ILE A 200 3.48 1.90 -20.64
CA ILE A 200 2.57 3.02 -20.35
C ILE A 200 2.29 3.84 -21.63
N ARG A 201 3.34 4.09 -22.43
CA ARG A 201 3.26 4.82 -23.70
C ARG A 201 2.86 3.96 -24.89
N GLN A 202 2.58 2.67 -24.68
CA GLN A 202 2.19 1.70 -25.72
C GLN A 202 3.19 1.61 -26.89
N LYS A 203 4.49 1.80 -26.62
CA LYS A 203 5.54 1.65 -27.62
C LYS A 203 6.00 0.19 -27.70
N GLN A 204 6.12 -0.33 -28.92
CA GLN A 204 6.77 -1.62 -29.19
C GLN A 204 8.29 -1.40 -29.23
N LEU A 205 8.94 -1.45 -28.08
CA LEU A 205 10.39 -1.51 -27.99
C LEU A 205 10.79 -2.90 -27.49
N ASN A 206 11.97 -3.38 -27.89
CA ASN A 206 12.62 -4.56 -27.30
C ASN A 206 12.68 -4.35 -25.78
N TYR A 207 11.73 -4.98 -25.09
CA TYR A 207 11.43 -4.69 -23.69
C TYR A 207 12.34 -5.56 -22.81
N ASN A 208 13.38 -4.96 -22.24
CA ASN A 208 14.16 -5.62 -21.22
C ASN A 208 13.40 -5.55 -19.88
N SER A 209 12.88 -6.68 -19.41
CA SER A 209 12.13 -6.82 -18.16
C SER A 209 13.05 -6.86 -16.92
N LYS A 210 14.35 -7.15 -17.08
CA LYS A 210 15.28 -7.32 -15.94
C LYS A 210 15.33 -6.14 -14.97
N PRO A 211 15.30 -4.87 -15.43
CA PRO A 211 15.26 -3.73 -14.52
C PRO A 211 14.02 -3.67 -13.62
N LEU A 212 12.90 -4.31 -13.99
CA LEU A 212 11.75 -4.47 -13.08
C LEU A 212 12.13 -5.24 -11.83
N GLY A 213 13.00 -6.24 -11.99
CA GLY A 213 13.43 -7.08 -10.90
C GLY A 213 14.16 -6.28 -9.81
N PHE A 214 15.04 -5.36 -10.21
CA PHE A 214 15.67 -4.43 -9.27
C PHE A 214 14.62 -3.56 -8.56
N GLY A 215 13.67 -2.98 -9.30
CA GLY A 215 12.58 -2.20 -8.70
C GLY A 215 11.85 -2.96 -7.58
N PHE A 216 11.42 -4.20 -7.84
CA PHE A 216 10.76 -5.04 -6.84
C PHE A 216 11.66 -5.46 -5.68
N LEU A 217 12.95 -5.75 -5.95
CA LEU A 217 13.93 -6.02 -4.89
C LEU A 217 14.08 -4.82 -3.95
N PHE A 218 14.17 -3.59 -4.47
CA PHE A 218 14.28 -2.39 -3.63
C PHE A 218 13.03 -2.17 -2.77
N ILE A 219 11.82 -2.44 -3.30
CA ILE A 219 10.59 -2.41 -2.48
C ILE A 219 10.70 -3.42 -1.33
N GLY A 220 11.05 -4.66 -1.62
CA GLY A 220 11.17 -5.68 -0.57
C GLY A 220 12.27 -5.37 0.45
N LEU A 221 13.42 -4.89 -0.02
CA LEU A 221 14.56 -4.50 0.80
C LEU A 221 14.21 -3.36 1.77
N TYR A 222 13.40 -2.39 1.33
CA TYR A 222 12.91 -1.32 2.20
C TYR A 222 12.25 -1.88 3.46
N PHE A 223 11.34 -2.83 3.32
CA PHE A 223 10.61 -3.44 4.44
C PHE A 223 11.50 -4.37 5.29
N VAL A 224 12.48 -5.05 4.68
CA VAL A 224 13.48 -5.82 5.44
C VAL A 224 14.31 -4.88 6.34
N ILE A 225 14.83 -3.79 5.80
CA ILE A 225 15.61 -2.80 6.56
C ILE A 225 14.75 -2.18 7.67
N TYR A 226 13.51 -1.77 7.35
CA TYR A 226 12.58 -1.21 8.34
C TYR A 226 12.34 -2.19 9.50
N THR A 227 12.13 -3.47 9.18
CA THR A 227 11.94 -4.52 10.18
C THR A 227 13.17 -4.66 11.08
N ILE A 228 14.37 -4.69 10.51
CA ILE A 228 15.61 -4.79 11.30
C ILE A 228 15.74 -3.59 12.24
N ILE A 229 15.53 -2.37 11.76
CA ILE A 229 15.61 -1.15 12.59
C ILE A 229 14.59 -1.20 13.73
N SER A 230 13.39 -1.67 13.47
CA SER A 230 12.32 -1.77 14.47
C SER A 230 12.63 -2.74 15.61
N LEU A 231 13.52 -3.71 15.42
CA LEU A 231 13.97 -4.61 16.50
C LEU A 231 14.82 -3.88 17.54
N TYR A 232 15.46 -2.77 17.15
CA TYR A 232 16.39 -2.01 17.98
C TYR A 232 15.88 -0.62 18.39
N ASN A 233 14.80 -0.12 17.77
CA ASN A 233 14.21 1.17 18.10
C ASN A 233 12.73 1.05 18.44
N ALA A 234 12.37 1.41 19.68
CA ALA A 234 11.01 1.28 20.20
C ALA A 234 9.97 2.10 19.41
N SER A 235 10.35 3.27 18.89
CA SER A 235 9.45 4.09 18.08
C SER A 235 9.17 3.44 16.72
N TYR A 236 10.17 2.87 16.06
CA TYR A 236 9.92 2.09 14.83
C TYR A 236 9.06 0.85 15.14
N SER A 237 9.29 0.19 16.27
CA SER A 237 8.48 -0.95 16.70
C SER A 237 7.00 -0.61 16.91
N SER A 238 6.68 0.57 17.44
CA SER A 238 5.28 0.95 17.71
C SER A 238 4.48 1.19 16.42
N PHE A 239 5.15 1.58 15.34
CA PHE A 239 4.54 1.82 14.02
C PHE A 239 4.59 0.63 13.06
N LEU A 240 5.20 -0.50 13.46
CA LEU A 240 5.21 -1.74 12.66
C LEU A 240 3.81 -2.17 12.22
N VAL A 241 2.79 -2.00 13.08
CA VAL A 241 1.40 -2.38 12.76
C VAL A 241 0.84 -1.58 11.57
N LEU A 242 1.36 -0.36 11.34
CA LEU A 242 0.97 0.48 10.21
C LEU A 242 1.78 0.18 8.94
N THR A 243 2.73 -0.75 8.97
CA THR A 243 3.58 -1.08 7.81
C THR A 243 3.06 -2.25 6.98
N GLU A 244 3.28 -2.19 5.67
CA GLU A 244 2.92 -3.23 4.71
C GLU A 244 3.93 -4.38 4.69
N PHE A 245 4.09 -5.12 5.80
CA PHE A 245 5.05 -6.23 5.89
C PHE A 245 4.96 -7.26 4.76
N TRP A 246 3.77 -7.46 4.22
CA TRP A 246 3.56 -8.36 3.08
C TRP A 246 4.36 -7.94 1.84
N ALA A 247 4.77 -6.68 1.71
CA ALA A 247 5.58 -6.18 0.61
C ALA A 247 7.03 -6.70 0.62
N ILE A 248 7.50 -7.35 1.70
CA ILE A 248 8.73 -8.16 1.65
C ILE A 248 8.62 -9.23 0.55
N ALA A 249 7.41 -9.73 0.25
CA ALA A 249 7.19 -10.70 -0.81
C ALA A 249 7.60 -10.20 -2.20
N PHE A 250 7.75 -8.88 -2.43
CA PHE A 250 8.26 -8.34 -3.70
C PHE A 250 9.70 -8.79 -4.02
N ILE A 251 10.44 -9.33 -3.05
CA ILE A 251 11.74 -9.98 -3.32
C ILE A 251 11.57 -11.14 -4.31
N ILE A 252 10.49 -11.92 -4.20
CA ILE A 252 10.24 -13.10 -5.04
C ILE A 252 10.08 -12.73 -6.53
N PRO A 253 9.13 -11.86 -6.93
CA PRO A 253 9.06 -11.41 -8.32
C PRO A 253 10.32 -10.63 -8.72
N GLY A 254 10.99 -9.93 -7.79
CA GLY A 254 12.27 -9.26 -8.03
C GLY A 254 13.36 -10.19 -8.56
N ILE A 255 13.59 -11.30 -7.85
CA ILE A 255 14.52 -12.36 -8.28
C ILE A 255 14.04 -13.00 -9.59
N GLY A 256 12.74 -13.26 -9.72
CA GLY A 256 12.15 -13.86 -10.92
C GLY A 256 12.48 -13.09 -12.21
N TYR A 257 12.31 -11.77 -12.21
CA TYR A 257 12.64 -10.93 -13.37
C TYR A 257 14.14 -10.82 -13.65
N ILE A 258 14.99 -10.89 -12.63
CA ILE A 258 16.46 -10.84 -12.81
C ILE A 258 16.97 -12.13 -13.45
N LEU A 259 16.42 -13.27 -13.04
CA LEU A 259 16.80 -14.60 -13.53
C LEU A 259 16.13 -14.97 -14.86
N GLU A 260 15.19 -14.16 -15.35
CA GLU A 260 14.54 -14.37 -16.66
C GLU A 260 15.61 -14.39 -17.77
N ARG A 261 15.70 -15.50 -18.49
CA ARG A 261 16.60 -15.64 -19.64
C ARG A 261 16.09 -14.75 -20.78
N PRO A 262 16.98 -14.04 -21.49
CA PRO A 262 16.60 -13.14 -22.58
C PRO A 262 15.93 -13.89 -23.74
#